data_AF-A0A7Y2AZW0-F1
#
_entry.id   AF-A0A7Y2AZW0-F1
#
_cell.length_a   1.000
_cell.length_b   1.000
_cell.length_c   1.000
_cell.angle_alpha   90.00
_cell.angle_beta   90.00
_cell.angle_gamma   90.00
#
_symmetry.space_group_name_H-M   'P 1'
#
loop_
_entity.id
_entity.type
_entity.pdbx_description
1 polymer ?
#
loop_
_entity_poly.entity_id
_entity_poly.type
_entity_poly.pdbx_seq_one_letter_code
_entity_poly.pdbx_strand_id
1 'polypeptide(L)'
;MKRLSRLLLVPFIIACCSTAVANGDDAGDYATLVEMNEEILELGKPRVKDGVPDLGAQAIAHQGNALDGFRERLLRIDTSTWTVPQQVDYLLVWSKMNDLVFQHRVMQPWSRDPLSYLYQFRRIPYAEVPSVNADKEQLAAELRAVPAMVENAIENLAQPAGELAKLAIFLLDNFDGVGQGEPYRDTPPEGTIAWFADLCSRLKTAGSDLAVECAAATAAAQRYHDWLAENLDGMQASAAIGAENYNWYLRHVRLLPHTVDDLKSIGVREFHRYRFNYLLDRYKNRTLPELELTQSKEQHQQRTHDAESRTRALVEELDLFTIPDYMPDEFETDVFWSPRAKTDRHFWEELQFRNALNNHIHASIPGHRFDAEIRKRLDNPIRRTHSESARAEGWAT
;
A
#
# COMPACT_ATOMS: atom_id res chain seq x y z
N MET A 1 -74.54 -34.48 19.64
CA MET A 1 -74.00 -33.21 20.18
C MET A 1 -72.79 -32.82 19.33
N LYS A 2 -72.95 -31.77 18.52
CA LYS A 2 -71.96 -31.23 17.56
C LYS A 2 -71.72 -29.75 17.87
N ARG A 3 -70.47 -29.31 17.74
CA ARG A 3 -69.95 -27.97 17.34
C ARG A 3 -68.49 -27.94 17.84
N LEU A 4 -67.43 -28.16 17.05
CA LEU A 4 -67.02 -27.57 15.77
C LEU A 4 -67.03 -26.04 15.80
N SER A 5 -65.92 -25.48 16.29
CA SER A 5 -65.45 -24.15 15.93
C SER A 5 -64.08 -24.29 15.27
N ARG A 6 -64.10 -24.14 13.95
CA ARG A 6 -62.95 -23.77 13.11
C ARG A 6 -62.57 -22.33 13.47
N LEU A 7 -61.29 -21.97 13.42
CA LEU A 7 -60.85 -20.77 12.70
C LEU A 7 -59.31 -20.71 12.55
N LEU A 8 -58.92 -20.74 11.28
CA LEU A 8 -57.73 -20.17 10.62
C LEU A 8 -56.32 -20.35 11.20
N LEU A 9 -55.59 -21.31 10.61
CA LEU A 9 -54.17 -21.21 10.32
C LEU A 9 -53.97 -20.11 9.25
N VAL A 10 -53.22 -19.06 9.56
CA VAL A 10 -52.69 -18.12 8.56
C VAL A 10 -51.28 -18.59 8.21
N PRO A 11 -50.98 -18.99 6.96
CA PRO A 11 -49.61 -19.17 6.53
C PRO A 11 -49.03 -17.77 6.27
N PHE A 12 -48.07 -17.35 7.08
CA PHE A 12 -47.28 -16.15 6.79
C PHE A 12 -46.28 -16.52 5.69
N ILE A 13 -46.71 -16.39 4.43
CA ILE A 13 -45.82 -16.38 3.28
C ILE A 13 -45.12 -15.02 3.30
N ILE A 14 -43.90 -14.96 3.84
CA ILE A 14 -42.98 -13.87 3.56
C ILE A 14 -42.43 -14.13 2.16
N ALA A 15 -43.24 -13.76 1.15
CA ALA A 15 -42.75 -13.44 -0.17
C ALA A 15 -42.51 -11.93 -0.19
N CYS A 16 -41.29 -11.52 0.14
CA CYS A 16 -40.71 -10.30 -0.40
C CYS A 16 -39.39 -10.69 -1.04
N CYS A 17 -39.50 -11.42 -2.16
CA CYS A 17 -38.56 -11.23 -3.25
C CYS A 17 -38.69 -9.76 -3.68
N SER A 18 -37.81 -8.90 -3.15
CA SER A 18 -37.49 -7.66 -3.85
C SER A 18 -36.53 -8.04 -4.97
N THR A 19 -37.06 -8.64 -6.03
CA THR A 19 -36.46 -8.45 -7.34
C THR A 19 -36.69 -6.99 -7.68
N ALA A 20 -35.73 -6.13 -7.31
CA ALA A 20 -35.56 -4.87 -7.98
C ALA A 20 -35.37 -5.24 -9.46
N VAL A 21 -36.44 -5.07 -10.24
CA VAL A 21 -36.32 -5.07 -11.69
C VAL A 21 -35.52 -3.81 -11.96
N ALA A 22 -34.21 -3.95 -12.11
CA ALA A 22 -33.38 -2.92 -12.69
C ALA A 22 -34.07 -2.55 -14.02
N ASN A 23 -34.35 -1.26 -14.24
CA ASN A 23 -34.76 -0.85 -15.57
C ASN A 23 -33.66 -1.31 -16.54
N GLY A 24 -34.02 -1.73 -17.75
CA GLY A 24 -33.04 -2.26 -18.71
C GLY A 24 -31.83 -1.34 -18.92
N ASP A 25 -32.04 -0.03 -18.75
CA ASP A 25 -31.02 1.02 -18.82
C ASP A 25 -30.08 1.01 -17.59
N ASP A 26 -30.58 0.80 -16.37
CA ASP A 26 -29.76 0.75 -15.13
C ASP A 26 -28.76 -0.43 -15.15
N ALA A 27 -29.19 -1.57 -15.70
CA ALA A 27 -28.34 -2.75 -15.83
C ALA A 27 -27.23 -2.54 -16.88
N GLY A 28 -27.52 -1.82 -17.97
CA GLY A 28 -26.54 -1.44 -18.99
C GLY A 28 -25.53 -0.41 -18.49
N ASP A 29 -26.00 0.58 -17.74
CA ASP A 29 -25.15 1.63 -17.17
C ASP A 29 -24.23 1.08 -16.08
N TYR A 30 -24.72 0.15 -15.24
CA TYR A 30 -23.86 -0.50 -14.24
C TYR A 30 -22.81 -1.42 -14.89
N ALA A 31 -23.16 -2.17 -15.94
CA ALA A 31 -22.18 -2.95 -16.70
C ALA A 31 -21.10 -2.05 -17.32
N THR A 32 -21.51 -0.90 -17.87
CA THR A 32 -20.60 0.13 -18.39
C THR A 32 -19.64 0.64 -17.30
N LEU A 33 -20.12 0.88 -16.08
CA LEU A 33 -19.27 1.29 -14.96
C LEU A 33 -18.21 0.23 -14.61
N VAL A 34 -18.57 -1.06 -14.66
CA VAL A 34 -17.63 -2.17 -14.42
C VAL A 34 -16.52 -2.19 -15.49
N GLU A 35 -16.88 -2.03 -16.76
CA GLU A 35 -15.89 -1.91 -17.84
C GLU A 35 -14.98 -0.69 -17.67
N MET A 36 -15.56 0.45 -17.28
CA MET A 36 -14.82 1.68 -17.01
C MET A 36 -13.86 1.54 -15.82
N ASN A 37 -14.18 0.70 -14.83
CA ASN A 37 -13.25 0.40 -13.75
C ASN A 37 -12.00 -0.34 -14.25
N GLU A 38 -12.14 -1.26 -15.19
CA GLU A 38 -10.97 -1.92 -15.80
C GLU A 38 -10.17 -0.93 -16.65
N GLU A 39 -10.87 -0.10 -17.45
CA GLU A 39 -10.27 0.93 -18.29
C GLU A 39 -9.42 1.92 -17.47
N ILE A 40 -9.92 2.43 -16.33
CA ILE A 40 -9.16 3.40 -15.53
C ILE A 40 -7.94 2.77 -14.83
N LEU A 41 -8.04 1.50 -14.44
CA LEU A 41 -6.92 0.76 -13.85
C LEU A 41 -5.81 0.52 -14.86
N GLU A 42 -6.16 0.16 -16.10
CA GLU A 42 -5.19 0.01 -17.19
C GLU A 42 -4.63 1.37 -17.62
N LEU A 43 -5.47 2.40 -17.68
CA LEU A 43 -5.04 3.74 -18.04
C LEU A 43 -4.03 4.30 -17.03
N GLY A 44 -4.14 3.96 -15.75
CA GLY A 44 -3.20 4.37 -14.69
C GLY A 44 -1.84 3.67 -14.74
N LYS A 45 -1.69 2.57 -15.49
CA LYS A 45 -0.42 1.85 -15.62
C LYS A 45 0.40 2.43 -16.78
N PRO A 46 1.67 2.79 -16.56
CA PRO A 46 2.54 3.15 -17.68
C PRO A 46 2.75 1.93 -18.58
N ARG A 47 2.80 2.16 -19.90
CA ARG A 47 3.22 1.11 -20.84
C ARG A 47 4.66 0.73 -20.52
N VAL A 48 5.01 -0.54 -20.62
CA VAL A 48 6.38 -1.00 -20.41
C VAL A 48 6.96 -1.41 -21.74
N LYS A 49 8.13 -0.86 -22.09
CA LYS A 49 8.89 -1.21 -23.29
C LYS A 49 10.27 -1.71 -22.88
N ASP A 50 10.60 -2.94 -23.25
CA ASP A 50 11.90 -3.58 -22.94
C ASP A 50 12.24 -3.53 -21.43
N GLY A 51 11.22 -3.73 -20.58
CA GLY A 51 11.36 -3.66 -19.12
C GLY A 51 11.32 -2.26 -18.52
N VAL A 52 11.26 -1.20 -19.35
CA VAL A 52 11.28 0.19 -18.89
C VAL A 52 9.87 0.81 -18.94
N PRO A 53 9.34 1.34 -17.84
CA PRO A 53 8.12 2.15 -17.84
C PRO A 53 8.26 3.40 -18.73
N ASP A 54 7.34 3.57 -19.68
CA ASP A 54 7.27 4.72 -20.56
C ASP A 54 6.54 5.88 -19.87
N LEU A 55 7.34 6.80 -19.33
CA LEU A 55 6.90 8.05 -18.71
C LEU A 55 7.24 9.27 -19.57
N GLY A 56 7.53 9.05 -20.86
CA GLY A 56 7.88 10.12 -21.80
C GLY A 56 6.72 11.07 -22.09
N ALA A 57 7.04 12.27 -22.57
CA ALA A 57 6.06 13.33 -22.82
C ALA A 57 4.89 12.88 -23.72
N GLN A 58 5.15 12.05 -24.75
CA GLN A 58 4.10 11.54 -25.63
C GLN A 58 3.15 10.57 -24.91
N ALA A 59 3.70 9.66 -24.09
CA ALA A 59 2.90 8.70 -23.32
C ALA A 59 2.02 9.41 -22.29
N ILE A 60 2.59 10.38 -21.57
CA ILE A 60 1.87 11.22 -20.61
C ILE A 60 0.77 12.04 -21.31
N ALA A 61 1.07 12.70 -22.45
CA ALA A 61 0.06 13.46 -23.19
C ALA A 61 -1.08 12.56 -23.69
N HIS A 62 -0.77 11.35 -24.17
CA HIS A 62 -1.79 10.38 -24.56
C HIS A 62 -2.65 9.95 -23.37
N GLN A 63 -2.05 9.66 -22.21
CA GLN A 63 -2.77 9.31 -20.98
C GLN A 63 -3.70 10.45 -20.54
N GLY A 64 -3.23 11.70 -20.58
CA GLY A 64 -4.03 12.88 -20.27
C GLY A 64 -5.26 13.04 -21.17
N ASN A 65 -5.08 12.91 -22.49
CA ASN A 65 -6.20 12.98 -23.44
C ASN A 65 -7.23 11.87 -23.24
N ALA A 66 -6.77 10.65 -22.92
CA ALA A 66 -7.66 9.54 -22.63
C ALA A 66 -8.43 9.76 -21.32
N LEU A 67 -7.82 10.40 -20.32
CA LEU A 67 -8.46 10.78 -19.07
C LEU A 67 -9.64 11.75 -19.29
N ASP A 68 -9.50 12.73 -20.19
CA ASP A 68 -10.57 13.68 -20.49
C ASP A 68 -11.80 12.97 -21.09
N GLY A 69 -11.59 12.08 -22.07
CA GLY A 69 -12.66 11.27 -22.65
C GLY A 69 -13.29 10.30 -21.65
N PHE A 70 -12.49 9.71 -20.76
CA PHE A 70 -12.98 8.86 -19.67
C PHE A 70 -13.91 9.64 -18.73
N ARG A 71 -13.50 10.84 -18.31
CA ARG A 71 -14.27 11.69 -17.41
C ARG A 71 -15.63 12.08 -17.99
N GLU A 72 -15.67 12.46 -19.27
CA GLU A 72 -16.93 12.77 -19.95
C GLU A 72 -17.88 11.59 -19.99
N ARG A 73 -17.36 10.38 -20.23
CA ARG A 73 -18.16 9.14 -20.21
C ARG A 73 -18.71 8.87 -18.80
N LEU A 74 -17.88 8.99 -17.77
CA LEU A 74 -18.28 8.69 -16.40
C LEU A 74 -19.37 9.64 -15.90
N LEU A 75 -19.30 10.91 -16.29
CA LEU A 75 -20.28 11.94 -15.93
C LEU A 75 -21.64 11.78 -16.61
N ARG A 76 -21.73 10.98 -17.69
CA ARG A 76 -23.00 10.72 -18.40
C ARG A 76 -23.84 9.61 -17.75
N ILE A 77 -23.24 8.80 -16.87
CA ILE A 77 -23.96 7.74 -16.16
C ILE A 77 -24.91 8.39 -15.14
N ASP A 78 -26.22 8.15 -15.29
CA ASP A 78 -27.20 8.58 -14.31
C ASP A 78 -27.26 7.56 -13.16
N THR A 79 -26.91 8.02 -11.96
CA THR A 79 -26.89 7.18 -10.74
C THR A 79 -28.08 7.44 -9.83
N SER A 80 -29.03 8.30 -10.23
CA SER A 80 -30.15 8.74 -9.38
C SER A 80 -31.10 7.61 -8.97
N THR A 81 -31.24 6.59 -9.81
CA THR A 81 -32.08 5.40 -9.59
C THR A 81 -31.32 4.26 -8.91
N TRP A 82 -29.99 4.37 -8.80
CA TRP A 82 -29.15 3.28 -8.31
C TRP A 82 -29.32 3.03 -6.81
N THR A 83 -29.12 1.78 -6.41
CA THR A 83 -29.02 1.44 -4.98
C THR A 83 -27.77 2.07 -4.38
N VAL A 84 -27.76 2.30 -3.05
CA VAL A 84 -26.59 2.84 -2.34
C VAL A 84 -25.29 2.05 -2.63
N PRO A 85 -25.28 0.69 -2.64
CA PRO A 85 -24.09 -0.06 -3.02
C PRO A 85 -23.55 0.26 -4.42
N GLN A 86 -24.42 0.45 -5.41
CA GLN A 86 -24.00 0.81 -6.78
C GLN A 86 -23.50 2.26 -6.84
N GLN A 87 -24.13 3.19 -6.10
CA GLN A 87 -23.64 4.56 -5.99
C GLN A 87 -22.26 4.63 -5.34
N VAL A 88 -22.00 3.79 -4.33
CA VAL A 88 -20.66 3.64 -3.75
C VAL A 88 -19.67 3.18 -4.82
N ASP A 89 -20.03 2.18 -5.63
CA ASP A 89 -19.15 1.67 -6.69
C ASP A 89 -18.84 2.75 -7.73
N TYR A 90 -19.82 3.59 -8.09
CA TYR A 90 -19.60 4.77 -8.93
C TYR A 90 -18.56 5.72 -8.32
N LEU A 91 -18.71 6.05 -7.03
CA LEU A 91 -17.77 6.92 -6.32
C LEU A 91 -16.35 6.33 -6.24
N LEU A 92 -16.22 5.00 -6.21
CA LEU A 92 -14.90 4.35 -6.24
C LEU A 92 -14.21 4.51 -7.60
N VAL A 93 -14.94 4.38 -8.71
CA VAL A 93 -14.40 4.64 -10.06
C VAL A 93 -14.07 6.13 -10.23
N TRP A 94 -14.95 7.00 -9.75
CA TRP A 94 -14.72 8.45 -9.69
C TRP A 94 -13.44 8.82 -8.91
N SER A 95 -13.23 8.20 -7.75
CA SER A 95 -12.02 8.39 -6.93
C SER A 95 -10.75 7.99 -7.69
N LYS A 96 -10.72 6.82 -8.34
CA LYS A 96 -9.58 6.38 -9.16
C LYS A 96 -9.26 7.35 -10.30
N MET A 97 -10.29 7.81 -11.01
CA MET A 97 -10.13 8.80 -12.07
C MET A 97 -9.54 10.09 -11.52
N ASN A 98 -10.07 10.60 -10.39
CA ASN A 98 -9.57 11.82 -9.79
C ASN A 98 -8.15 11.69 -9.25
N ASP A 99 -7.72 10.52 -8.80
CA ASP A 99 -6.33 10.28 -8.44
C ASP A 99 -5.43 10.52 -9.66
N LEU A 100 -5.75 9.92 -10.82
CA LEU A 100 -4.98 10.15 -12.04
C LEU A 100 -5.05 11.61 -12.51
N VAL A 101 -6.20 12.28 -12.43
CA VAL A 101 -6.33 13.72 -12.70
C VAL A 101 -5.41 14.52 -11.78
N PHE A 102 -5.33 14.15 -10.50
CA PHE A 102 -4.46 14.79 -9.53
C PHE A 102 -2.99 14.56 -9.84
N GLN A 103 -2.62 13.34 -10.25
CA GLN A 103 -1.27 13.03 -10.70
C GLN A 103 -0.87 13.91 -11.88
N HIS A 104 -1.77 14.13 -12.84
CA HIS A 104 -1.49 14.98 -14.01
C HIS A 104 -1.42 16.46 -13.73
N ARG A 105 -2.37 16.96 -12.93
CA ARG A 105 -2.51 18.39 -12.69
C ARG A 105 -1.55 18.91 -11.63
N VAL A 106 -1.23 18.09 -10.62
CA VAL A 106 -0.58 18.56 -9.38
C VAL A 106 0.73 17.83 -9.11
N MET A 107 0.71 16.50 -9.00
CA MET A 107 1.90 15.77 -8.55
C MET A 107 2.98 15.71 -9.62
N GLN A 108 2.59 15.43 -10.86
CA GLN A 108 3.44 15.25 -12.04
C GLN A 108 4.68 14.41 -11.73
N PRO A 109 4.53 13.18 -11.19
CA PRO A 109 5.65 12.40 -10.67
C PRO A 109 6.75 12.15 -11.72
N TRP A 110 6.37 11.99 -12.99
CA TRP A 110 7.32 11.85 -14.11
C TRP A 110 8.25 13.07 -14.28
N SER A 111 7.82 14.27 -13.90
CA SER A 111 8.62 15.49 -14.07
C SER A 111 9.22 16.01 -12.78
N ARG A 112 8.63 15.66 -11.62
CA ARG A 112 8.90 16.30 -10.33
C ARG A 112 9.47 15.37 -9.28
N ASP A 113 9.30 14.06 -9.42
CA ASP A 113 9.60 13.10 -8.36
C ASP A 113 10.72 12.11 -8.76
N PRO A 114 11.96 12.37 -8.32
CA PRO A 114 13.07 11.43 -8.44
C PRO A 114 12.82 10.05 -7.83
N LEU A 115 11.96 9.92 -6.81
CA LEU A 115 11.67 8.64 -6.17
C LEU A 115 10.87 7.74 -7.10
N SER A 116 9.94 8.29 -7.88
CA SER A 116 9.17 7.54 -8.87
C SER A 116 10.06 6.77 -9.85
N TYR A 117 11.25 7.26 -10.16
CA TYR A 117 12.25 6.57 -10.97
C TYR A 117 13.12 5.60 -10.18
N LEU A 118 13.62 6.00 -8.99
CA LEU A 118 14.38 5.11 -8.11
C LEU A 118 13.62 3.81 -7.80
N TYR A 119 12.30 3.92 -7.56
CA TYR A 119 11.44 2.78 -7.22
C TYR A 119 11.29 1.77 -8.37
N GLN A 120 11.65 2.13 -9.62
CA GLN A 120 11.61 1.20 -10.76
C GLN A 120 12.70 0.14 -10.68
N PHE A 121 13.86 0.46 -10.09
CA PHE A 121 15.01 -0.44 -10.08
C PHE A 121 15.54 -0.79 -8.69
N ARG A 122 15.15 -0.06 -7.62
CA ARG A 122 15.76 -0.26 -6.29
C ARG A 122 15.56 -1.66 -5.68
N ARG A 123 14.56 -2.41 -6.12
CA ARG A 123 14.29 -3.78 -5.64
C ARG A 123 14.92 -4.89 -6.48
N ILE A 124 15.39 -4.58 -7.69
CA ILE A 124 16.11 -5.53 -8.54
C ILE A 124 17.31 -6.17 -7.80
N PRO A 125 18.15 -5.43 -7.04
CA PRO A 125 19.30 -6.03 -6.37
C PRO A 125 18.96 -6.99 -5.21
N TYR A 126 17.68 -7.09 -4.83
CA TYR A 126 17.23 -8.04 -3.80
C TYR A 126 17.14 -9.47 -4.30
N ALA A 127 17.25 -9.68 -5.61
CA ALA A 127 17.23 -11.01 -6.20
C ALA A 127 18.25 -11.95 -5.54
N GLU A 128 17.85 -13.20 -5.35
CA GLU A 128 18.77 -14.28 -5.06
C GLU A 128 19.54 -14.69 -6.32
N VAL A 129 20.67 -15.37 -6.13
CA VAL A 129 21.38 -15.93 -7.28
C VAL A 129 20.48 -17.00 -7.92
N PRO A 130 20.11 -16.85 -9.21
CA PRO A 130 19.14 -17.73 -9.84
C PRO A 130 19.69 -19.15 -9.94
N SER A 131 18.88 -20.14 -9.56
CA SER A 131 19.22 -21.57 -9.66
C SER A 131 18.59 -22.24 -10.89
N VAL A 132 17.67 -21.56 -11.57
CA VAL A 132 17.00 -22.02 -12.79
C VAL A 132 17.11 -20.98 -13.92
N ASN A 133 17.05 -21.45 -15.16
CA ASN A 133 17.26 -20.59 -16.34
C ASN A 133 16.21 -19.48 -16.48
N ALA A 134 14.95 -19.75 -16.13
CA ALA A 134 13.88 -18.75 -16.23
C ALA A 134 14.16 -17.52 -15.34
N ASP A 135 14.50 -17.74 -14.07
CA ASP A 135 14.86 -16.68 -13.12
C ASP A 135 16.12 -15.93 -13.59
N LYS A 136 17.07 -16.66 -14.18
CA LYS A 136 18.29 -16.07 -14.75
C LYS A 136 17.97 -15.14 -15.92
N GLU A 137 17.10 -15.56 -16.84
CA GLU A 137 16.66 -14.76 -17.98
C GLU A 137 15.87 -13.51 -17.52
N GLN A 138 15.01 -13.67 -16.52
CA GLN A 138 14.27 -12.56 -15.92
C GLN A 138 15.23 -11.53 -15.29
N LEU A 139 16.13 -11.98 -14.41
CA LEU A 139 17.10 -11.09 -13.77
C LEU A 139 18.00 -10.40 -14.81
N ALA A 140 18.40 -11.12 -15.87
CA ALA A 140 19.16 -10.54 -16.98
C ALA A 140 18.38 -9.44 -17.71
N ALA A 141 17.07 -9.60 -17.90
CA ALA A 141 16.22 -8.58 -18.51
C ALA A 141 16.06 -7.35 -17.60
N GLU A 142 15.82 -7.57 -16.31
CA GLU A 142 15.69 -6.51 -15.31
C GLU A 142 16.97 -5.68 -15.19
N LEU A 143 18.13 -6.33 -15.04
CA LEU A 143 19.44 -5.66 -14.97
C LEU A 143 19.74 -4.86 -16.25
N ARG A 144 19.41 -5.40 -17.43
CA ARG A 144 19.59 -4.69 -18.71
C ARG A 144 18.68 -3.47 -18.86
N ALA A 145 17.54 -3.44 -18.17
CA ALA A 145 16.61 -2.31 -18.22
C ALA A 145 17.08 -1.12 -17.37
N VAL A 146 17.85 -1.35 -16.30
CA VAL A 146 18.25 -0.29 -15.34
C VAL A 146 18.95 0.91 -16.00
N PRO A 147 19.93 0.75 -16.91
CA PRO A 147 20.54 1.90 -17.59
C PRO A 147 19.52 2.75 -18.33
N ALA A 148 18.58 2.14 -19.05
CA ALA A 148 17.55 2.86 -19.78
C ALA A 148 16.50 3.51 -18.85
N MET A 149 16.16 2.88 -17.73
CA MET A 149 15.33 3.50 -16.68
C MET A 149 15.97 4.80 -16.15
N VAL A 150 17.29 4.77 -15.92
CA VAL A 150 18.05 5.93 -15.43
C VAL A 150 18.15 7.05 -16.47
N GLU A 151 18.41 6.72 -17.75
CA GLU A 151 18.40 7.74 -18.80
C GLU A 151 17.03 8.39 -18.95
N ASN A 152 15.96 7.58 -18.95
CA ASN A 152 14.59 8.10 -18.96
C ASN A 152 14.29 8.98 -17.75
N ALA A 153 14.81 8.65 -16.56
CA ALA A 153 14.65 9.50 -15.38
C ALA A 153 15.26 10.89 -15.62
N ILE A 154 16.49 10.93 -16.10
CA ILE A 154 17.24 12.16 -16.32
C ILE A 154 16.62 13.01 -17.43
N GLU A 155 16.08 12.39 -18.48
CA GLU A 155 15.38 13.09 -19.55
C GLU A 155 14.03 13.68 -19.08
N ASN A 156 13.27 12.92 -18.29
CA ASN A 156 11.90 13.30 -17.92
C ASN A 156 11.83 14.27 -16.73
N LEU A 157 12.80 14.24 -15.81
CA LEU A 157 12.86 15.10 -14.62
C LEU A 157 13.19 16.55 -14.99
N ALA A 158 12.23 17.24 -15.60
CA ALA A 158 12.36 18.63 -16.03
C ALA A 158 12.23 19.64 -14.88
N GLN A 159 11.52 19.30 -13.80
CA GLN A 159 11.31 20.17 -12.63
C GLN A 159 11.35 19.38 -11.31
N PRO A 160 12.42 18.63 -11.04
CA PRO A 160 12.53 17.79 -9.85
C PRO A 160 12.43 18.65 -8.57
N ALA A 161 11.77 18.10 -7.56
CA ALA A 161 11.76 18.69 -6.22
C ALA A 161 13.02 18.26 -5.44
N GLY A 162 13.76 19.24 -4.93
CA GLY A 162 15.01 19.04 -4.19
C GLY A 162 14.84 18.23 -2.91
N GLU A 163 13.72 18.36 -2.20
CA GLU A 163 13.37 17.50 -1.05
C GLU A 163 13.29 16.01 -1.44
N LEU A 164 12.66 15.69 -2.57
CA LEU A 164 12.54 14.32 -3.06
C LEU A 164 13.85 13.81 -3.64
N ALA A 165 14.63 14.68 -4.29
CA ALA A 165 15.99 14.36 -4.75
C ALA A 165 16.92 14.01 -3.58
N LYS A 166 16.88 14.78 -2.48
CA LYS A 166 17.63 14.48 -1.25
C LYS A 166 17.23 13.13 -0.66
N LEU A 167 15.94 12.82 -0.64
CA LEU A 167 15.48 11.51 -0.17
C LEU A 167 15.94 10.39 -1.12
N ALA A 168 15.91 10.60 -2.44
CA ALA A 168 16.40 9.61 -3.41
C ALA A 168 17.90 9.35 -3.25
N ILE A 169 18.71 10.41 -3.09
CA ILE A 169 20.15 10.31 -2.76
C ILE A 169 20.34 9.52 -1.45
N PHE A 170 19.62 9.91 -0.40
CA PHE A 170 19.69 9.20 0.88
C PHE A 170 19.37 7.70 0.74
N LEU A 171 18.37 7.32 -0.05
CA LEU A 171 18.01 5.92 -0.27
C LEU A 171 19.01 5.16 -1.16
N LEU A 172 19.69 5.85 -2.07
CA LEU A 172 20.77 5.30 -2.88
C LEU A 172 21.99 4.96 -2.01
N ASP A 173 22.26 5.78 -1.00
CA ASP A 173 23.46 5.71 -0.14
C ASP A 173 23.27 4.95 1.18
N ASN A 174 22.11 5.09 1.82
CA ASN A 174 21.96 4.78 3.26
C ASN A 174 20.78 3.87 3.59
N PHE A 175 19.91 3.53 2.63
CA PHE A 175 18.75 2.68 2.92
C PHE A 175 19.21 1.31 3.43
N ASP A 176 18.85 0.98 4.66
CA ASP A 176 19.31 -0.22 5.37
C ASP A 176 18.61 -1.50 4.91
N GLY A 177 17.65 -1.43 3.98
CA GLY A 177 16.93 -2.61 3.49
C GLY A 177 16.09 -3.30 4.56
N VAL A 178 15.79 -2.61 5.68
CA VAL A 178 15.04 -3.19 6.78
C VAL A 178 13.59 -2.71 6.72
N GLY A 179 12.69 -3.61 6.39
CA GLY A 179 11.27 -3.33 6.44
C GLY A 179 10.41 -4.55 6.09
N GLN A 180 9.10 -4.39 6.22
CA GLN A 180 8.16 -5.39 5.76
C GLN A 180 8.31 -5.58 4.24
N GLY A 181 8.58 -6.81 3.81
CA GLY A 181 8.76 -7.15 2.39
C GLY A 181 10.16 -6.87 1.82
N GLU A 182 11.10 -6.43 2.64
CA GLU A 182 12.51 -6.27 2.24
C GLU A 182 13.31 -7.55 2.60
N PRO A 183 14.33 -7.93 1.81
CA PRO A 183 15.09 -9.16 2.04
C PRO A 183 15.90 -9.12 3.34
N TYR A 184 15.94 -10.24 4.06
CA TYR A 184 16.77 -10.36 5.25
C TYR A 184 18.23 -10.66 4.91
N ARG A 185 19.15 -9.94 5.56
CA ARG A 185 20.59 -10.19 5.61
C ARG A 185 21.09 -9.96 7.03
N ASP A 186 22.03 -10.79 7.49
CA ASP A 186 22.65 -10.60 8.82
C ASP A 186 23.41 -9.27 8.93
N THR A 187 23.97 -8.81 7.81
CA THR A 187 24.55 -7.47 7.65
C THR A 187 24.01 -6.89 6.34
N PRO A 188 22.97 -6.03 6.40
CA PRO A 188 22.40 -5.48 5.19
C PRO A 188 23.38 -4.49 4.52
N PRO A 189 23.47 -4.50 3.17
CA PRO A 189 24.14 -3.44 2.43
C PRO A 189 23.53 -2.06 2.70
N GLU A 190 24.37 -1.03 2.77
CA GLU A 190 23.94 0.37 2.97
C GLU A 190 23.56 1.01 1.63
N GLY A 191 22.26 1.22 1.41
CA GLY A 191 21.75 1.90 0.23
C GLY A 191 21.61 1.02 -1.00
N THR A 192 20.78 1.48 -1.92
CA THR A 192 20.45 0.75 -3.17
C THR A 192 21.71 0.42 -3.98
N ILE A 193 22.73 1.29 -3.99
CA ILE A 193 23.98 1.07 -4.73
C ILE A 193 24.78 -0.08 -4.11
N ALA A 194 24.89 -0.15 -2.77
CA ALA A 194 25.58 -1.25 -2.11
C ALA A 194 24.81 -2.58 -2.27
N TRP A 195 23.48 -2.54 -2.32
CA TRP A 195 22.68 -3.72 -2.64
C TRP A 195 23.00 -4.28 -4.03
N PHE A 196 23.18 -3.42 -5.04
CA PHE A 196 23.67 -3.87 -6.35
C PHE A 196 25.08 -4.46 -6.27
N ALA A 197 25.99 -3.82 -5.53
CA ALA A 197 27.35 -4.34 -5.34
C ALA A 197 27.35 -5.73 -4.67
N ASP A 198 26.49 -5.94 -3.66
CA ASP A 198 26.27 -7.24 -3.02
C ASP A 198 25.79 -8.29 -4.03
N LEU A 199 24.73 -7.98 -4.80
CA LEU A 199 24.23 -8.90 -5.84
C LEU A 199 25.32 -9.26 -6.85
N CYS A 200 26.08 -8.28 -7.35
CA CYS A 200 27.15 -8.54 -8.31
C CYS A 200 28.25 -9.44 -7.72
N SER A 201 28.59 -9.25 -6.44
CA SER A 201 29.55 -10.09 -5.73
C SER A 201 29.06 -11.55 -5.61
N ARG A 202 27.79 -11.74 -5.24
CA ARG A 202 27.16 -13.07 -5.16
C ARG A 202 27.10 -13.77 -6.52
N LEU A 203 26.69 -13.06 -7.56
CA LEU A 203 26.65 -13.58 -8.95
C LEU A 203 28.05 -14.00 -9.43
N LYS A 204 29.07 -13.18 -9.16
CA LYS A 204 30.47 -13.49 -9.51
C LYS A 204 30.97 -14.73 -8.77
N THR A 205 30.69 -14.84 -7.48
CA THR A 205 31.09 -15.99 -6.65
C THR A 205 30.45 -17.29 -7.14
N ALA A 206 29.20 -17.21 -7.62
CA ALA A 206 28.49 -18.33 -8.21
C ALA A 206 28.92 -18.67 -9.66
N GLY A 207 29.85 -17.91 -10.27
CA GLY A 207 30.26 -18.11 -11.66
C GLY A 207 29.18 -17.77 -12.68
N SER A 208 28.23 -16.90 -12.33
CA SER A 208 27.20 -16.42 -13.24
C SER A 208 27.79 -15.53 -14.35
N ASP A 209 27.21 -15.60 -15.54
CA ASP A 209 27.55 -14.74 -16.69
C ASP A 209 26.88 -13.36 -16.62
N LEU A 210 25.96 -13.12 -15.67
CA LEU A 210 25.26 -11.84 -15.46
C LEU A 210 26.14 -10.72 -14.88
N ALA A 211 27.45 -10.95 -14.75
CA ALA A 211 28.37 -10.00 -14.13
C ALA A 211 28.44 -8.67 -14.91
N VAL A 212 28.29 -8.71 -16.24
CA VAL A 212 28.34 -7.53 -17.09
C VAL A 212 27.08 -6.68 -16.92
N GLU A 213 25.91 -7.30 -16.99
CA GLU A 213 24.61 -6.66 -16.81
C GLU A 213 24.50 -6.06 -15.40
N CYS A 214 24.96 -6.81 -14.38
CA CYS A 214 24.97 -6.33 -13.00
C CYS A 214 25.86 -5.10 -12.85
N ALA A 215 27.09 -5.14 -13.39
CA ALA A 215 28.00 -3.99 -13.33
C ALA A 215 27.43 -2.75 -14.05
N ALA A 216 26.76 -2.94 -15.19
CA ALA A 216 26.09 -1.86 -15.90
C ALA A 216 24.92 -1.26 -15.09
N ALA A 217 24.11 -2.10 -14.43
CA ALA A 217 23.02 -1.66 -13.56
C ALA A 217 23.56 -0.87 -12.34
N THR A 218 24.62 -1.35 -11.70
CA THR A 218 25.29 -0.64 -10.58
C THR A 218 25.81 0.73 -11.03
N ALA A 219 26.48 0.78 -12.19
CA ALA A 219 26.98 2.04 -12.74
C ALA A 219 25.86 3.02 -13.10
N ALA A 220 24.72 2.52 -13.58
CA ALA A 220 23.54 3.34 -13.83
C ALA A 220 22.95 3.90 -12.53
N ALA A 221 22.83 3.10 -11.47
CA ALA A 221 22.39 3.57 -10.16
C ALA A 221 23.33 4.67 -9.60
N GLN A 222 24.65 4.49 -9.73
CA GLN A 222 25.63 5.51 -9.38
C GLN A 222 25.46 6.78 -10.22
N ARG A 223 25.28 6.65 -11.53
CA ARG A 223 25.03 7.79 -12.42
C ARG A 223 23.78 8.57 -12.02
N TYR A 224 22.71 7.88 -11.62
CA TYR A 224 21.50 8.54 -11.15
C TYR A 224 21.75 9.33 -9.86
N HIS A 225 22.45 8.73 -8.90
CA HIS A 225 22.91 9.43 -7.70
C HIS A 225 23.71 10.69 -8.05
N ASP A 226 24.74 10.56 -8.89
CA ASP A 226 25.64 11.65 -9.21
C ASP A 226 24.92 12.79 -9.92
N TRP A 227 24.03 12.47 -10.88
CA TRP A 227 23.22 13.48 -11.55
C TRP A 227 22.31 14.22 -10.58
N LEU A 228 21.66 13.52 -9.64
CA LEU A 228 20.82 14.16 -8.62
C LEU A 228 21.66 15.10 -7.74
N ALA A 229 22.84 14.66 -7.30
CA ALA A 229 23.74 15.44 -6.45
C ALA A 229 24.27 16.69 -7.16
N GLU A 230 24.70 16.56 -8.42
CA GLU A 230 25.22 17.66 -9.25
C GLU A 230 24.16 18.73 -9.54
N ASN A 231 22.91 18.32 -9.72
CA ASN A 231 21.81 19.23 -10.09
C ASN A 231 21.02 19.76 -8.89
N LEU A 232 21.29 19.26 -7.66
CA LEU A 232 20.46 19.48 -6.48
C LEU A 232 20.22 20.96 -6.17
N ASP A 233 21.27 21.78 -6.26
CA ASP A 233 21.21 23.21 -5.94
C ASP A 233 20.35 24.00 -6.95
N GLY A 234 20.15 23.46 -8.16
CA GLY A 234 19.27 24.03 -9.19
C GLY A 234 17.80 23.60 -9.07
N MET A 235 17.48 22.65 -8.19
CA MET A 235 16.13 22.10 -8.06
C MET A 235 15.22 22.98 -7.20
N GLN A 236 13.91 22.92 -7.44
CA GLN A 236 12.94 23.59 -6.57
C GLN A 236 12.98 22.93 -5.19
N ALA A 237 13.31 23.69 -4.14
CA ALA A 237 13.56 23.10 -2.82
C ALA A 237 12.42 22.21 -2.29
N SER A 238 11.16 22.66 -2.38
CA SER A 238 10.03 21.97 -1.76
C SER A 238 9.17 21.17 -2.74
N ALA A 239 8.70 20.01 -2.27
CA ALA A 239 7.69 19.18 -2.94
C ALA A 239 6.24 19.54 -2.55
N ALA A 240 6.03 20.58 -1.76
CA ALA A 240 4.72 20.94 -1.26
C ALA A 240 3.71 21.26 -2.38
N ILE A 241 2.50 20.71 -2.24
CA ILE A 241 1.38 20.89 -3.19
C ILE A 241 0.40 21.99 -2.79
N GLY A 242 0.53 22.53 -1.57
CA GLY A 242 -0.37 23.55 -1.04
C GLY A 242 -1.71 23.02 -0.51
N ALA A 243 -2.34 23.77 0.39
CA ALA A 243 -3.55 23.36 1.10
C ALA A 243 -4.78 23.20 0.20
N GLU A 244 -4.91 24.03 -0.84
CA GLU A 244 -6.03 23.93 -1.79
C GLU A 244 -6.01 22.61 -2.55
N ASN A 245 -4.85 22.23 -3.11
CA ASN A 245 -4.68 20.96 -3.78
C ASN A 245 -4.88 19.78 -2.83
N TYR A 246 -4.38 19.89 -1.58
CA TYR A 246 -4.56 18.82 -0.60
C TYR A 246 -6.03 18.68 -0.16
N ASN A 247 -6.76 19.78 0.03
CA ASN A 247 -8.21 19.75 0.28
C ASN A 247 -8.99 19.13 -0.90
N TRP A 248 -8.60 19.46 -2.14
CA TRP A 248 -9.18 18.85 -3.32
C TRP A 248 -8.94 17.33 -3.31
N TYR A 249 -7.71 16.91 -3.03
CA TYR A 249 -7.34 15.50 -2.95
C TYR A 249 -8.13 14.73 -1.88
N LEU A 250 -8.23 15.29 -0.67
CA LEU A 250 -9.01 14.71 0.43
C LEU A 250 -10.47 14.49 0.02
N ARG A 251 -11.08 15.48 -0.63
CA ARG A 251 -12.49 15.42 -1.02
C ARG A 251 -12.76 14.52 -2.22
N HIS A 252 -11.92 14.59 -3.25
CA HIS A 252 -12.22 13.99 -4.56
C HIS A 252 -11.52 12.65 -4.80
N VAL A 253 -10.44 12.38 -4.09
CA VAL A 253 -9.70 11.11 -4.15
C VAL A 253 -9.98 10.27 -2.91
N ARG A 254 -9.69 10.81 -1.72
CA ARG A 254 -9.89 10.07 -0.45
C ARG A 254 -11.34 10.02 0.03
N LEU A 255 -12.23 10.78 -0.62
CA LEU A 255 -13.65 10.90 -0.28
C LEU A 255 -13.90 11.28 1.18
N LEU A 256 -12.96 12.03 1.78
CA LEU A 256 -13.05 12.52 3.14
C LEU A 256 -13.76 13.90 3.16
N PRO A 257 -14.66 14.13 4.12
CA PRO A 257 -15.36 15.42 4.24
C PRO A 257 -14.50 16.50 4.92
N HIS A 258 -13.32 16.13 5.42
CA HIS A 258 -12.45 16.99 6.22
C HIS A 258 -11.46 17.77 5.36
N THR A 259 -11.20 19.00 5.77
CA THR A 259 -10.13 19.83 5.23
C THR A 259 -8.81 19.60 5.98
N VAL A 260 -7.71 20.15 5.45
CA VAL A 260 -6.41 20.17 6.13
C VAL A 260 -6.50 20.76 7.53
N ASP A 261 -7.29 21.82 7.73
CA ASP A 261 -7.41 22.49 9.02
C ASP A 261 -8.25 21.69 10.00
N ASP A 262 -9.27 20.96 9.52
CA ASP A 262 -10.01 20.00 10.33
C ASP A 262 -9.07 18.89 10.81
N LEU A 263 -8.29 18.30 9.89
CA LEU A 263 -7.36 17.20 10.22
C LEU A 263 -6.27 17.65 11.19
N LYS A 264 -5.72 18.87 11.03
CA LYS A 264 -4.78 19.46 12.00
C LYS A 264 -5.42 19.63 13.38
N SER A 265 -6.65 20.15 13.42
CA SER A 265 -7.38 20.39 14.68
C SER A 265 -7.67 19.08 15.41
N ILE A 266 -8.10 18.05 14.67
CA ILE A 266 -8.28 16.69 15.19
C ILE A 266 -6.95 16.16 15.70
N GLY A 267 -5.88 16.22 14.89
CA GLY A 267 -4.55 15.72 15.27
C GLY A 267 -3.99 16.36 16.53
N VAL A 268 -4.10 17.68 16.69
CA VAL A 268 -3.68 18.40 17.90
C VAL A 268 -4.47 17.92 19.13
N ARG A 269 -5.80 17.81 19.01
CA ARG A 269 -6.64 17.34 20.10
C ARG A 269 -6.29 15.90 20.51
N GLU A 270 -6.15 15.01 19.53
CA GLU A 270 -5.83 13.60 19.79
C GLU A 270 -4.41 13.45 20.36
N PHE A 271 -3.44 14.26 19.92
CA PHE A 271 -2.11 14.30 20.52
C PHE A 271 -2.15 14.71 22.00
N HIS A 272 -2.92 15.73 22.36
CA HIS A 272 -3.09 16.12 23.76
C HIS A 272 -3.79 15.04 24.58
N ARG A 273 -4.84 14.41 24.04
CA ARG A 273 -5.55 13.30 24.70
C ARG A 273 -4.63 12.11 24.94
N TYR A 274 -3.89 11.69 23.92
CA TYR A 274 -2.90 10.62 24.01
C TYR A 274 -1.84 10.92 25.07
N ARG A 275 -1.23 12.11 25.02
CA ARG A 275 -0.18 12.49 25.96
C ARG A 275 -0.66 12.51 27.41
N PHE A 276 -1.89 12.99 27.65
CA PHE A 276 -2.48 12.97 29.00
C PHE A 276 -2.64 11.53 29.50
N ASN A 277 -3.27 10.65 28.71
CA ASN A 277 -3.48 9.25 29.09
C ASN A 277 -2.14 8.52 29.30
N TYR A 278 -1.17 8.71 28.41
CA TYR A 278 0.17 8.14 28.55
C TYR A 278 0.84 8.54 29.87
N LEU A 279 0.81 9.82 30.24
CA LEU A 279 1.39 10.30 31.50
C LEU A 279 0.63 9.76 32.72
N LEU A 280 -0.69 9.67 32.64
CA LEU A 280 -1.53 9.11 33.69
C LEU A 280 -1.23 7.62 33.91
N ASP A 281 -1.16 6.84 32.83
CA ASP A 281 -0.86 5.41 32.89
C ASP A 281 0.58 5.17 33.37
N ARG A 282 1.55 5.96 32.91
CA ARG A 282 2.92 5.91 33.43
C ARG A 282 2.98 6.21 34.92
N TYR A 283 2.21 7.19 35.41
CA TYR A 283 2.15 7.48 36.84
C TYR A 283 1.49 6.34 37.61
N LYS A 284 0.32 5.85 37.17
CA LYS A 284 -0.40 4.74 37.83
C LYS A 284 0.45 3.47 37.92
N ASN A 285 1.15 3.16 36.84
CA ASN A 285 1.90 1.91 36.70
C ASN A 285 3.37 2.03 37.12
N ARG A 286 3.82 3.18 37.67
CA ARG A 286 5.22 3.44 38.03
C ARG A 286 5.85 2.47 39.03
N THR A 287 5.02 1.70 39.75
CA THR A 287 5.48 0.70 40.73
C THR A 287 5.56 -0.71 40.15
N LEU A 288 5.11 -0.91 38.90
CA LEU A 288 5.24 -2.19 38.21
C LEU A 288 6.67 -2.33 37.65
N PRO A 289 7.18 -3.57 37.54
CA PRO A 289 8.44 -3.82 36.85
C PRO A 289 8.32 -3.46 35.36
N GLU A 290 9.45 -3.05 34.77
CA GLU A 290 9.56 -2.86 33.32
C GLU A 290 9.34 -4.19 32.58
N LEU A 291 8.78 -4.12 31.38
CA LEU A 291 8.54 -5.30 30.55
C LEU A 291 9.86 -5.92 30.09
N GLU A 292 10.00 -7.23 30.26
CA GLU A 292 11.15 -7.97 29.77
C GLU A 292 11.05 -8.23 28.27
N LEU A 293 12.14 -7.89 27.57
CA LEU A 293 12.31 -8.21 26.16
C LEU A 293 12.27 -9.73 25.94
N THR A 294 11.70 -10.12 24.80
CA THR A 294 11.84 -11.46 24.25
C THR A 294 13.33 -11.78 24.05
N GLN A 295 13.77 -12.97 24.45
CA GLN A 295 15.18 -13.40 24.49
C GLN A 295 15.51 -14.53 23.51
N SER A 296 14.51 -15.19 22.94
CA SER A 296 14.71 -16.27 21.96
C SER A 296 13.59 -16.30 20.91
N LYS A 297 13.86 -17.02 19.81
CA LYS A 297 12.88 -17.26 18.74
C LYS A 297 11.66 -18.02 19.26
N GLU A 298 11.87 -19.02 20.09
CA GLU A 298 10.83 -19.87 20.68
C GLU A 298 9.94 -19.03 21.61
N GLN A 299 10.54 -18.17 22.43
CA GLN A 299 9.78 -17.25 23.27
C GLN A 299 8.98 -16.24 22.43
N HIS A 300 9.53 -15.76 21.30
CA HIS A 300 8.83 -14.87 20.39
C HIS A 300 7.59 -15.51 19.77
N GLN A 301 7.75 -16.74 19.28
CA GLN A 301 6.68 -17.54 18.71
C GLN A 301 5.59 -17.79 19.76
N GLN A 302 5.97 -18.23 20.97
CA GLN A 302 5.01 -18.46 22.05
C GLN A 302 4.24 -17.18 22.42
N ARG A 303 4.93 -16.05 22.60
CA ARG A 303 4.28 -14.77 22.93
C ARG A 303 3.31 -14.29 21.85
N THR A 304 3.63 -14.55 20.59
CA THR A 304 2.76 -14.20 19.44
C THR A 304 1.53 -15.11 19.41
N HIS A 305 1.70 -16.41 19.55
CA HIS A 305 0.60 -17.37 19.64
C HIS A 305 -0.32 -17.08 20.84
N ASP A 306 0.25 -16.72 22.00
CA ASP A 306 -0.51 -16.33 23.18
C ASP A 306 -1.31 -15.04 22.96
N ALA A 307 -0.73 -14.06 22.25
CA ALA A 307 -1.42 -12.82 21.89
C ALA A 307 -2.60 -13.10 20.96
N GLU A 308 -2.43 -14.00 19.99
CA GLU A 308 -3.51 -14.41 19.11
C GLU A 308 -4.64 -15.08 19.87
N SER A 309 -4.30 -16.12 20.64
CA SER A 309 -5.27 -16.91 21.41
C SER A 309 -6.08 -16.04 22.35
N ARG A 310 -5.43 -15.09 23.04
CA ARG A 310 -6.10 -14.12 23.92
C ARG A 310 -7.01 -13.18 23.16
N THR A 311 -6.61 -12.72 21.98
CA THR A 311 -7.42 -11.82 21.16
C THR A 311 -8.68 -12.52 20.67
N ARG A 312 -8.57 -13.76 20.17
CA ARG A 312 -9.72 -14.56 19.75
C ARG A 312 -10.67 -14.85 20.91
N ALA A 313 -10.13 -15.27 22.05
CA ALA A 313 -10.93 -15.52 23.25
C ALA A 313 -11.69 -14.26 23.70
N LEU A 314 -11.04 -13.09 23.66
CA LEU A 314 -11.68 -11.81 24.01
C LEU A 314 -12.80 -11.44 23.02
N VAL A 315 -12.59 -11.66 21.72
CA VAL A 315 -13.60 -11.41 20.68
C VAL A 315 -14.83 -12.28 20.90
N GLU A 316 -14.64 -13.55 21.24
CA GLU A 316 -15.72 -14.50 21.55
C GLU A 316 -16.41 -14.15 22.88
N GLU A 317 -15.65 -13.89 23.95
CA GLU A 317 -16.18 -13.56 25.27
C GLU A 317 -17.05 -12.30 25.26
N LEU A 318 -16.63 -11.28 24.51
CA LEU A 318 -17.31 -9.99 24.43
C LEU A 318 -18.29 -9.88 23.26
N ASP A 319 -18.43 -10.93 22.44
CA ASP A 319 -19.25 -10.95 21.21
C ASP A 319 -18.99 -9.71 20.32
N LEU A 320 -17.71 -9.40 20.07
CA LEU A 320 -17.32 -8.16 19.37
C LEU A 320 -17.65 -8.19 17.87
N PHE A 321 -17.33 -9.30 17.21
CA PHE A 321 -17.58 -9.54 15.80
C PHE A 321 -17.42 -11.02 15.47
N THR A 322 -18.02 -11.45 14.36
CA THR A 322 -17.86 -12.81 13.85
C THR A 322 -16.47 -12.99 13.23
N ILE A 323 -15.72 -13.97 13.72
CA ILE A 323 -14.52 -14.50 13.04
C ILE A 323 -15.01 -15.57 12.06
N PRO A 324 -14.89 -15.37 10.73
CA PRO A 324 -15.37 -16.37 9.78
C PRO A 324 -14.60 -17.69 9.87
N ASP A 325 -15.28 -18.82 9.69
CA ASP A 325 -14.70 -20.18 9.77
C ASP A 325 -13.55 -20.44 8.78
N TYR A 326 -13.42 -19.60 7.75
CA TYR A 326 -12.34 -19.70 6.78
C TYR A 326 -11.06 -18.97 7.19
N MET A 327 -11.09 -18.19 8.28
CA MET A 327 -9.91 -17.53 8.78
C MET A 327 -8.89 -18.59 9.19
N PRO A 328 -7.58 -18.36 8.96
CA PRO A 328 -6.58 -19.28 9.46
C PRO A 328 -6.67 -19.36 10.99
N ASP A 329 -6.28 -20.51 11.55
CA ASP A 329 -6.22 -20.71 12.99
C ASP A 329 -5.16 -19.83 13.65
N GLU A 330 -4.09 -19.51 12.91
CA GLU A 330 -3.01 -18.59 13.30
C GLU A 330 -2.62 -17.65 12.15
N PHE A 331 -2.43 -16.37 12.46
CA PHE A 331 -1.88 -15.38 11.54
C PHE A 331 -0.38 -15.19 11.76
N GLU A 332 0.37 -15.02 10.67
CA GLU A 332 1.77 -14.65 10.74
C GLU A 332 1.98 -13.28 11.40
N THR A 333 3.18 -13.10 11.95
CA THR A 333 3.67 -11.83 12.51
C THR A 333 4.56 -11.08 11.53
N ASP A 334 4.47 -9.75 11.52
CA ASP A 334 5.36 -8.88 10.72
C ASP A 334 6.72 -8.61 11.40
N VAL A 335 6.87 -8.99 12.67
CA VAL A 335 8.14 -8.96 13.39
C VAL A 335 8.64 -10.39 13.56
N PHE A 336 9.78 -10.70 12.94
CA PHE A 336 10.46 -11.98 13.09
C PHE A 336 11.58 -11.87 14.10
N TRP A 337 11.94 -13.00 14.72
CA TRP A 337 13.14 -13.04 15.55
C TRP A 337 14.39 -12.93 14.67
N SER A 338 15.21 -11.91 14.92
CA SER A 338 16.49 -11.68 14.23
C SER A 338 17.62 -11.43 15.25
N PRO A 339 18.90 -11.59 14.89
CA PRO A 339 20.04 -11.23 15.73
C PRO A 339 19.97 -9.77 16.23
N ARG A 340 19.38 -8.86 15.44
CA ARG A 340 19.18 -7.45 15.81
C ARG A 340 18.27 -7.24 17.01
N ALA A 341 17.42 -8.23 17.33
CA ALA A 341 16.63 -8.24 18.56
C ALA A 341 17.47 -7.94 19.81
N LYS A 342 18.78 -8.26 19.77
CA LYS A 342 19.72 -8.08 20.87
C LYS A 342 20.52 -6.77 20.82
N THR A 343 20.57 -6.06 19.69
CA THR A 343 21.51 -4.95 19.49
C THR A 343 20.84 -3.66 19.02
N ASP A 344 20.08 -3.71 17.93
CA ASP A 344 19.57 -2.53 17.23
C ASP A 344 18.17 -2.82 16.68
N ARG A 345 17.18 -2.72 17.56
CA ARG A 345 15.79 -3.04 17.25
C ARG A 345 15.14 -1.88 16.52
N HIS A 346 14.46 -2.16 15.42
CA HIS A 346 13.59 -1.15 14.82
C HIS A 346 12.30 -0.95 15.64
N PHE A 347 11.51 0.05 15.26
CA PHE A 347 10.29 0.45 15.97
C PHE A 347 9.36 -0.73 16.32
N TRP A 348 9.03 -1.58 15.35
CA TRP A 348 8.13 -2.73 15.59
C TRP A 348 8.75 -3.82 16.46
N GLU A 349 10.06 -4.07 16.34
CA GLU A 349 10.79 -4.98 17.23
C GLU A 349 10.78 -4.48 18.68
N GLU A 350 10.91 -3.16 18.89
CA GLU A 350 10.80 -2.56 20.24
C GLU A 350 9.40 -2.78 20.84
N LEU A 351 8.33 -2.67 20.04
CA LEU A 351 6.97 -2.94 20.53
C LEU A 351 6.74 -4.43 20.79
N GLN A 352 6.95 -5.26 19.78
CA GLN A 352 6.51 -6.64 19.82
C GLN A 352 7.34 -7.50 20.77
N PHE A 353 8.64 -7.24 20.92
CA PHE A 353 9.46 -7.98 21.88
C PHE A 353 9.18 -7.62 23.34
N ARG A 354 8.52 -6.50 23.64
CA ARG A 354 8.03 -6.20 25.00
C ARG A 354 6.65 -6.78 25.24
N ASN A 355 5.76 -6.61 24.27
CA ASN A 355 4.40 -7.11 24.34
C ASN A 355 3.87 -7.40 22.94
N ALA A 356 3.75 -8.69 22.63
CA ALA A 356 3.30 -9.14 21.32
C ALA A 356 1.87 -8.67 20.99
N LEU A 357 1.03 -8.46 22.00
CA LEU A 357 -0.38 -8.08 21.82
C LEU A 357 -0.54 -6.74 21.08
N ASN A 358 0.33 -5.77 21.34
CA ASN A 358 0.21 -4.42 20.78
C ASN A 358 0.27 -4.45 19.24
N ASN A 359 1.32 -5.06 18.69
CA ASN A 359 1.46 -5.17 17.24
C ASN A 359 0.57 -6.26 16.65
N HIS A 360 0.36 -7.37 17.36
CA HIS A 360 -0.42 -8.48 16.82
C HIS A 360 -1.89 -8.10 16.53
N ILE A 361 -2.50 -7.25 17.36
CA ILE A 361 -3.85 -6.72 17.10
C ILE A 361 -3.89 -5.88 15.82
N HIS A 362 -2.89 -5.02 15.61
CA HIS A 362 -2.79 -4.11 14.48
C HIS A 362 -2.40 -4.82 13.17
N ALA A 363 -1.37 -5.66 13.21
CA ALA A 363 -0.84 -6.35 12.03
C ALA A 363 -1.66 -7.60 11.65
N SER A 364 -2.15 -8.35 12.63
CA SER A 364 -2.69 -9.69 12.43
C SER A 364 -4.21 -9.72 12.60
N ILE A 365 -4.71 -10.06 13.79
CA ILE A 365 -6.14 -10.18 14.07
C ILE A 365 -6.56 -9.23 15.19
N PRO A 366 -7.63 -8.42 15.01
CA PRO A 366 -8.44 -8.25 13.81
C PRO A 366 -7.89 -7.28 12.76
N GLY A 367 -6.63 -6.84 12.85
CA GLY A 367 -6.07 -5.81 12.00
C GLY A 367 -5.81 -6.19 10.53
N HIS A 368 -4.64 -5.83 10.01
CA HIS A 368 -4.36 -5.85 8.57
C HIS A 368 -4.53 -7.22 7.90
N ARG A 369 -4.00 -8.30 8.47
CA ARG A 369 -4.09 -9.64 7.85
C ARG A 369 -5.51 -10.18 7.88
N PHE A 370 -6.24 -9.96 8.97
CA PHE A 370 -7.66 -10.32 9.04
C PHE A 370 -8.49 -9.57 7.99
N ASP A 371 -8.30 -8.25 7.84
CA ASP A 371 -8.94 -7.50 6.75
C ASP A 371 -8.55 -8.03 5.37
N ALA A 372 -7.27 -8.33 5.15
CA ALA A 372 -6.79 -8.87 3.88
C ALA A 372 -7.49 -10.18 3.52
N GLU A 373 -7.71 -11.10 4.47
CA GLU A 373 -8.45 -12.34 4.23
C GLU A 373 -9.93 -12.09 3.90
N ILE A 374 -10.58 -11.09 4.50
CA ILE A 374 -11.93 -10.67 4.10
C ILE A 374 -11.90 -10.13 2.66
N ARG A 375 -10.93 -9.26 2.36
CA ARG A 375 -10.81 -8.61 1.05
C ARG A 375 -10.59 -9.60 -0.10
N LYS A 376 -9.86 -10.70 0.12
CA LYS A 376 -9.65 -11.77 -0.87
C LYS A 376 -10.96 -12.41 -1.36
N ARG A 377 -12.06 -12.25 -0.62
CA ARG A 377 -13.39 -12.80 -0.94
C ARG A 377 -14.35 -11.77 -1.52
N LEU A 378 -13.87 -10.57 -1.83
CA LEU A 378 -14.69 -9.57 -2.51
C LEU A 378 -14.89 -9.96 -3.98
N ASP A 379 -16.10 -10.39 -4.31
CA ASP A 379 -16.48 -10.73 -5.70
C ASP A 379 -16.82 -9.50 -6.55
N ASN A 380 -17.12 -8.36 -5.92
CA ASN A 380 -17.44 -7.13 -6.64
C ASN A 380 -16.20 -6.63 -7.42
N PRO A 381 -16.29 -6.49 -8.76
CA PRO A 381 -15.13 -6.22 -9.61
C PRO A 381 -14.51 -4.83 -9.39
N ILE A 382 -15.26 -3.88 -8.83
CA ILE A 382 -14.83 -2.51 -8.55
C ILE A 382 -14.19 -2.43 -7.17
N ARG A 383 -14.83 -3.02 -6.15
CA ARG A 383 -14.34 -2.96 -4.76
C ARG A 383 -13.07 -3.76 -4.55
N ARG A 384 -12.96 -4.93 -5.19
CA ARG A 384 -11.77 -5.79 -5.05
C ARG A 384 -10.49 -5.12 -5.55
N THR A 385 -10.61 -4.21 -6.53
CA THR A 385 -9.49 -3.46 -7.12
C THR A 385 -9.33 -2.06 -6.52
N HIS A 386 -10.10 -1.70 -5.48
CA HIS A 386 -9.97 -0.43 -4.79
C HIS A 386 -9.14 -0.56 -3.52
N SER A 387 -7.99 0.13 -3.51
CA SER A 387 -7.12 0.29 -2.35
C SER A 387 -7.20 1.72 -1.85
N GLU A 388 -7.40 1.90 -0.55
CA GLU A 388 -7.50 3.19 0.12
C GLU A 388 -6.82 3.07 1.48
N SER A 389 -5.68 3.75 1.64
CA SER A 389 -4.84 3.65 2.83
C SER A 389 -5.56 4.16 4.08
N ALA A 390 -6.37 5.21 4.01
CA ALA A 390 -7.13 5.70 5.16
C ALA A 390 -8.10 4.64 5.70
N ARG A 391 -8.68 3.82 4.81
CA ARG A 391 -9.59 2.72 5.15
C ARG A 391 -8.86 1.50 5.70
N ALA A 392 -7.67 1.19 5.20
CA ALA A 392 -6.87 0.06 5.67
C ALA A 392 -6.19 0.36 7.01
N GLU A 393 -5.50 1.49 7.11
CA GLU A 393 -4.83 1.94 8.34
C GLU A 393 -5.85 2.27 9.45
N GLY A 394 -6.96 2.92 9.09
CA GLY A 394 -8.04 3.22 10.03
C GLY A 394 -8.83 2.00 10.49
N TRP A 395 -8.71 0.85 9.83
CA TRP A 395 -9.26 -0.42 10.32
C TRP A 395 -8.36 -1.05 11.39
N ALA A 396 -7.04 -1.00 11.17
CA ALA A 396 -6.05 -1.62 12.05
C ALA A 396 -5.69 -0.78 13.28
N THR A 397 -6.13 0.47 13.35
CA THR A 397 -5.86 1.43 14.45
C THR A 397 -7.09 1.62 15.32
#